data_AF-B0RJ08-F1
#
_entry.id   AF-B0RJ08-F1
#
_cell.length_a   1.000
_cell.length_b   1.000
_cell.length_c   1.000
_cell.angle_alpha   90.00
_cell.angle_beta   90.00
_cell.angle_gamma   90.00
#
_symmetry.space_group_name_H-M   'P 1'
#
loop_
_entity.id
_entity.type
_entity.pdbx_description
1 polymer ?
#
loop_
_entity_poly.entity_id
_entity_poly.type
_entity_poly.pdbx_seq_one_letter_code
_entity_poly.pdbx_strand_id
1 'polypeptide(L)'
;MMTTDELLTRHIGGENTRRRGRLTGTVSKTRLALLILIGLGTAVAVAVTHSIWVIIGGVLAAMTALLVTIGGQHGSLLDRRRRSARMRARRATGTDAFVPYDIATWDQLTAAVRSGEKKEQQAARRALRRMRWAPDGADGMGWLVSARGAPAVAWHSPRGEEEYLSVVFSVTGQMRGIESTARANDAAEAWGRFQANRASEGSLLRGVQTLTRVLPPAAARQSRWAQLELDQNDGTWTSKFVEAFERMKASYEEVLLLCTEDAMTQRHFIICKWPVSGAFRERAAAYGEGRDGWRRLMDEEIPRAAAGLSDARLGKVRVLEAREVVALMRHQQNPSLGIEAAKRIDPLASPGLPSHDEFSAHIVEDVEPDTGRRTQWFHRTAAILAENMQDQARDPFWMLKVLHSADLQMVRSVAFHLRFVPAVQARADAQQTRVLAAAERIARENKTGLEDGTLRLEMTGAEHRAADVAPGTGHHGVEWVGFVTISARSLAELKRASSRLEDVCATDVGIARLDWQDSFAAAASGCTYPIARGQKPPQVPIGSRIEAGISGRRQKEALT
;
A
#
# COMPACT_ATOMS: atom_id res chain seq x y z
N MET A 1 -25.22 22.13 23.34
CA MET A 1 -25.78 21.73 22.03
C MET A 1 -24.83 22.29 20.97
N MET A 2 -23.86 21.49 20.52
CA MET A 2 -22.96 21.89 19.43
C MET A 2 -23.77 21.82 18.13
N THR A 3 -23.71 22.88 17.33
CA THR A 3 -24.27 22.95 15.98
C THR A 3 -23.74 21.79 15.13
N THR A 4 -24.61 20.84 14.80
CA THR A 4 -24.31 19.56 14.12
C THR A 4 -23.94 19.69 12.63
N ASP A 5 -23.60 20.89 12.15
CA ASP A 5 -23.39 21.13 10.72
C ASP A 5 -21.92 21.11 10.27
N GLU A 6 -20.95 21.13 11.19
CA GLU A 6 -19.54 21.11 10.82
C GLU A 6 -18.99 19.69 10.64
N LEU A 7 -18.16 19.50 9.61
CA LEU A 7 -17.45 18.25 9.40
C LEU A 7 -16.37 18.06 10.47
N LEU A 8 -16.31 16.85 11.01
CA LEU A 8 -15.31 16.45 11.99
C LEU A 8 -13.93 16.49 11.33
N THR A 9 -13.04 17.33 11.86
CA THR A 9 -11.64 17.42 11.39
C THR A 9 -10.69 16.76 12.39
N ARG A 10 -9.69 16.02 11.89
CA ARG A 10 -8.66 15.34 12.71
C ARG A 10 -7.27 15.47 12.11
N HIS A 11 -6.25 15.38 12.95
CA HIS A 11 -4.84 15.33 12.52
C HIS A 11 -4.42 13.87 12.33
N ILE A 12 -3.88 13.54 11.15
CA ILE A 12 -3.66 12.14 10.74
C ILE A 12 -2.41 11.51 11.41
N GLY A 13 -1.52 12.31 11.98
CA GLY A 13 -0.46 11.84 12.85
C GLY A 13 0.67 11.13 12.10
N GLY A 14 1.89 11.31 12.60
CA GLY A 14 3.10 10.70 12.02
C GLY A 14 3.91 11.65 11.13
N GLU A 15 3.41 12.85 10.86
CA GLU A 15 4.05 13.88 10.02
C GLU A 15 5.47 14.23 10.52
N ASN A 16 5.69 14.09 11.82
CA ASN A 16 6.94 14.45 12.48
C ASN A 16 7.83 13.25 12.88
N THR A 17 7.45 12.01 12.55
CA THR A 17 8.14 10.80 13.07
C THR A 17 9.50 10.51 12.45
N ARG A 18 9.79 10.96 11.21
CA ARG A 18 11.13 10.80 10.59
C ARG A 18 12.02 12.04 10.69
N ARG A 19 11.45 13.21 10.97
CA ARG A 19 12.21 14.43 11.34
C ARG A 19 12.91 14.29 12.69
N ARG A 20 12.65 13.21 13.45
CA ARG A 20 13.15 13.06 14.81
C ARG A 20 13.88 11.73 14.98
N GLY A 21 15.19 11.74 14.79
CA GLY A 21 16.03 10.68 15.37
C GLY A 21 16.06 10.84 16.89
N ARG A 22 15.89 9.74 17.64
CA ARG A 22 15.82 9.69 19.12
C ARG A 22 16.99 10.36 19.87
N LEU A 23 18.06 10.72 19.17
CA LEU A 23 19.26 11.40 19.70
C LEU A 23 19.75 12.56 18.80
N THR A 24 19.10 12.86 17.67
CA THR A 24 19.77 13.52 16.53
C THR A 24 19.00 14.63 15.83
N GLY A 25 17.81 15.01 16.31
CA GLY A 25 16.98 16.05 15.68
C GLY A 25 16.64 15.77 14.21
N THR A 26 16.53 16.84 13.41
CA THR A 26 16.11 16.89 12.00
C THR A 26 17.10 16.30 10.98
N VAL A 27 18.21 15.73 11.43
CA VAL A 27 19.28 15.25 10.56
C VAL A 27 19.07 13.77 10.22
N SER A 28 19.12 13.42 8.93
CA SER A 28 19.00 12.01 8.50
C SER A 28 20.11 11.15 9.12
N LYS A 29 19.78 9.93 9.57
CA LYS A 29 20.75 9.01 10.22
C LYS A 29 22.00 8.76 9.36
N THR A 30 21.83 8.72 8.04
CA THR A 30 22.92 8.57 7.08
C THR A 30 23.81 9.80 7.01
N ARG A 31 23.23 11.01 7.03
CA ARG A 31 24.00 12.26 7.08
C ARG A 31 24.80 12.33 8.38
N LEU A 32 24.18 12.00 9.52
CA LEU A 32 24.89 12.01 10.79
C LEU A 32 26.04 10.99 10.82
N ALA A 33 25.79 9.74 10.42
CA ALA A 33 26.83 8.71 10.39
C ALA A 33 28.01 9.12 9.49
N LEU A 34 27.72 9.74 8.34
CA LEU A 34 28.74 10.23 7.41
C LEU A 34 29.54 11.39 8.02
N LEU A 35 28.87 12.34 8.66
CA LEU A 35 29.53 13.47 9.35
C LEU A 35 30.37 12.99 10.54
N ILE A 36 29.91 12.01 11.31
CA ILE A 36 30.68 11.40 12.41
C ILE A 36 31.91 10.70 11.84
N LEU A 37 31.77 9.88 10.79
CA LEU A 37 32.89 9.20 10.14
C LEU A 37 33.93 10.19 9.60
N ILE A 38 33.49 11.27 8.94
CA ILE A 38 34.38 12.31 8.43
C ILE A 38 35.05 13.05 9.58
N GLY A 39 34.30 13.43 10.62
CA GLY A 39 34.84 14.12 11.80
C GLY A 39 35.89 13.27 12.52
N LEU A 40 35.58 12.00 12.78
CA LEU A 40 36.50 11.07 13.45
C LEU A 40 37.74 10.79 12.58
N GLY A 41 37.56 10.54 11.28
CA GLY A 41 38.67 10.34 10.35
C GLY A 41 39.56 11.57 10.23
N THR A 42 38.98 12.77 10.22
CA THR A 42 39.74 14.04 10.20
C THR A 42 40.50 14.22 11.51
N ALA A 43 39.87 13.97 12.67
CA ALA A 43 40.53 14.09 13.97
C ALA A 43 41.74 13.14 14.10
N VAL A 44 41.59 11.88 13.68
CA VAL A 44 42.68 10.90 13.68
C VAL A 44 43.80 11.33 12.73
N ALA A 45 43.46 11.76 11.52
CA ALA A 45 44.47 12.19 10.54
C ALA A 45 45.21 13.47 10.97
N VAL A 46 44.55 14.41 11.64
CA VAL A 46 45.17 15.60 12.24
C VAL A 46 46.11 15.21 13.36
N ALA A 47 45.72 14.29 14.25
CA ALA A 47 46.56 13.83 15.35
C ALA A 47 47.86 13.16 14.86
N VAL A 48 47.84 12.50 13.70
CA VAL A 48 49.03 11.86 13.12
C VAL A 48 49.90 12.84 12.35
N THR A 49 49.29 13.69 11.51
CA THR A 49 50.04 14.47 10.51
C THR A 49 50.28 15.93 10.92
N HIS A 50 49.55 16.45 11.90
CA HIS A 50 49.57 17.85 12.33
C HIS A 50 49.38 18.87 11.19
N SER A 51 48.78 18.45 10.08
CA SER A 51 48.70 19.25 8.85
C SER A 51 47.37 19.99 8.75
N ILE A 52 47.43 21.31 8.56
CA ILE A 52 46.25 22.16 8.32
C ILE A 52 45.49 21.74 7.05
N TRP A 53 46.19 21.13 6.07
CA TRP A 53 45.57 20.61 4.85
C TRP A 53 44.59 19.46 5.11
N VAL A 54 44.80 18.68 6.18
CA VAL A 54 43.87 17.63 6.59
C VAL A 54 42.56 18.23 7.14
N ILE A 55 42.65 19.34 7.87
CA ILE A 55 41.47 20.06 8.37
C ILE A 55 40.67 20.61 7.18
N ILE A 56 41.34 21.27 6.24
CA ILE A 56 40.71 21.81 5.02
C ILE A 56 40.06 20.67 4.22
N GLY A 57 40.76 19.55 4.03
CA GLY A 57 40.22 18.37 3.36
C GLY A 57 39.01 17.76 4.07
N GLY A 58 39.03 17.69 5.41
CA GLY A 58 37.92 17.23 6.23
C GLY A 58 36.69 18.12 6.14
N VAL A 59 36.86 19.45 6.15
CA VAL A 59 35.78 20.42 5.94
C VAL A 59 35.19 20.29 4.54
N LEU A 60 36.02 20.19 3.50
CA LEU A 60 35.56 19.98 2.12
C LEU A 60 34.81 18.64 1.97
N ALA A 61 35.28 17.57 2.63
CA ALA A 61 34.59 16.30 2.67
C ALA A 61 33.23 16.41 3.38
N ALA A 62 33.16 17.13 4.50
CA ALA A 62 31.92 17.39 5.22
C ALA A 62 30.93 18.23 4.40
N MET A 63 31.40 19.26 3.68
CA MET A 63 30.58 20.04 2.75
C MET A 63 30.08 19.20 1.57
N THR A 64 30.94 18.34 1.00
CA THR A 64 30.56 17.42 -0.07
C THR A 64 29.52 16.41 0.43
N ALA A 65 29.72 15.86 1.63
CA ALA A 65 28.76 15.01 2.32
C ALA A 65 27.43 15.71 2.53
N LEU A 66 27.44 16.98 2.95
CA LEU A 66 26.23 17.79 3.07
C LEU A 66 25.55 17.93 1.72
N LEU A 67 26.24 18.41 0.68
CA LEU A 67 25.70 18.60 -0.67
C LEU A 67 25.08 17.33 -1.26
N VAL A 68 25.79 16.20 -1.14
CA VAL A 68 25.34 14.92 -1.70
C VAL A 68 24.17 14.33 -0.89
N THR A 69 23.99 14.76 0.36
CA THR A 69 22.87 14.34 1.25
C THR A 69 21.73 15.35 1.36
N ILE A 70 21.86 16.57 0.81
CA ILE A 70 20.73 17.52 0.73
C ILE A 70 19.64 16.85 -0.12
N GLY A 71 18.47 16.65 0.49
CA GLY A 71 17.31 16.12 -0.20
C GLY A 71 16.60 17.24 -0.96
N GLY A 72 16.53 17.12 -2.29
CA GLY A 72 15.60 17.90 -3.10
C GLY A 72 14.24 17.20 -3.22
N GLN A 73 13.33 17.78 -4.00
CA GLN A 73 12.03 17.17 -4.34
C GLN A 73 12.17 15.74 -4.89
N HIS A 74 13.29 15.43 -5.55
CA HIS A 74 13.57 14.15 -6.21
C HIS A 74 14.59 13.29 -5.45
N GLY A 75 14.71 13.48 -4.13
CA GLY A 75 15.68 12.78 -3.28
C GLY A 75 17.11 13.32 -3.40
N SER A 76 18.03 12.75 -2.62
CA SER A 76 19.45 13.13 -2.65
C SER A 76 20.19 12.48 -3.82
N LEU A 77 21.34 13.04 -4.22
CA LEU A 77 22.20 12.43 -5.26
C LEU A 77 22.66 11.02 -4.88
N LEU A 78 22.91 10.79 -3.59
CA LEU A 78 23.22 9.46 -3.06
C LEU A 78 22.06 8.48 -3.23
N ASP A 79 20.82 8.92 -2.98
CA ASP A 79 19.64 8.07 -3.15
C ASP A 79 19.45 7.69 -4.62
N ARG A 80 19.67 8.64 -5.55
CA ARG A 80 19.64 8.36 -7.00
C ARG A 80 20.69 7.31 -7.37
N ARG A 81 21.95 7.48 -6.96
CA ARG A 81 23.01 6.50 -7.22
C ARG A 81 22.68 5.12 -6.65
N ARG A 82 22.13 5.05 -5.43
CA ARG A 82 21.68 3.81 -4.80
C ARG A 82 20.53 3.15 -5.57
N ARG A 83 19.54 3.93 -6.04
CA ARG A 83 18.44 3.44 -6.90
C ARG A 83 18.99 2.86 -8.20
N SER A 84 19.87 3.56 -8.90
CA SER A 84 20.48 3.10 -10.16
C SER A 84 21.40 1.88 -9.97
N ALA A 85 22.21 1.84 -8.90
CA ALA A 85 23.06 0.68 -8.59
C ALA A 85 22.22 -0.58 -8.31
N ARG A 86 21.12 -0.44 -7.56
CA ARG A 86 20.18 -1.54 -7.32
C ARG A 86 19.53 -2.03 -8.62
N MET A 87 19.10 -1.12 -9.49
CA MET A 87 18.51 -1.50 -10.78
C MET A 87 19.50 -2.29 -11.65
N ARG A 88 20.76 -1.84 -11.70
CA ARG A 88 21.83 -2.59 -12.38
C ARG A 88 22.03 -3.99 -11.81
N ALA A 89 22.03 -4.13 -10.49
CA ALA A 89 22.14 -5.43 -9.83
C ALA A 89 20.94 -6.36 -10.15
N ARG A 90 19.71 -5.82 -10.21
CA ARG A 90 18.53 -6.59 -10.60
C ARG A 90 18.60 -7.09 -12.04
N ARG A 91 18.98 -6.21 -12.97
CA ARG A 91 19.21 -6.57 -14.38
C ARG A 91 20.28 -7.66 -14.52
N ALA A 92 21.40 -7.54 -13.80
CA ALA A 92 22.48 -8.52 -13.82
C ALA A 92 22.02 -9.89 -13.26
N THR A 93 21.17 -9.89 -12.24
CA THR A 93 20.69 -11.14 -11.61
C THR A 93 19.48 -11.76 -12.31
N GLY A 94 18.79 -11.02 -13.18
CA GLY A 94 17.55 -11.43 -13.83
C GLY A 94 16.30 -11.24 -12.97
N THR A 95 16.41 -10.56 -11.84
CA THR A 95 15.27 -10.29 -10.93
C THR A 95 14.49 -9.03 -11.33
N ASP A 96 14.79 -8.50 -12.52
CA ASP A 96 14.12 -7.39 -13.17
C ASP A 96 12.87 -7.82 -13.96
N ALA A 97 12.69 -9.13 -14.21
CA ALA A 97 11.53 -9.64 -14.91
C ALA A 97 10.85 -10.77 -14.13
N PHE A 98 9.54 -10.90 -14.34
CA PHE A 98 8.70 -11.94 -13.80
C PHE A 98 8.07 -12.71 -14.96
N VAL A 99 8.23 -14.03 -14.91
CA VAL A 99 7.56 -14.97 -15.80
C VAL A 99 6.77 -15.91 -14.91
N PRO A 100 5.46 -16.08 -15.11
CA PRO A 100 4.67 -17.07 -14.39
C PRO A 100 5.30 -18.45 -14.49
N TYR A 101 5.24 -19.21 -13.39
CA TYR A 101 5.76 -20.57 -13.35
C TYR A 101 5.06 -21.47 -14.37
N ASP A 102 5.85 -22.17 -15.18
CA ASP A 102 5.42 -23.22 -16.11
C ASP A 102 6.35 -24.44 -15.96
N ILE A 103 5.77 -25.62 -15.73
CA ILE A 103 6.53 -26.82 -15.40
C ILE A 103 7.37 -27.32 -16.58
N ALA A 104 6.82 -27.25 -17.79
CA ALA A 104 7.51 -27.72 -19.00
C ALA A 104 8.75 -26.85 -19.28
N THR A 105 8.59 -25.54 -19.24
CA THR A 105 9.70 -24.61 -19.40
C THR A 105 10.71 -24.71 -18.25
N TRP A 106 10.25 -24.94 -17.02
CA TRP A 106 11.13 -25.14 -15.86
C TRP A 106 12.07 -26.34 -16.04
N ASP A 107 11.54 -27.48 -16.50
CA ASP A 107 12.32 -28.70 -16.70
C ASP A 107 13.34 -28.54 -17.83
N GLN A 108 12.93 -27.92 -18.94
CA GLN A 108 13.84 -27.57 -20.04
C GLN A 108 15.00 -26.67 -19.59
N LEU A 109 14.70 -25.61 -18.84
CA LEU A 109 15.72 -24.71 -18.31
C LEU A 109 16.63 -25.40 -17.29
N THR A 110 16.08 -26.27 -16.44
CA THR A 110 16.85 -27.05 -15.47
C THR A 110 17.81 -28.02 -16.17
N ALA A 111 17.36 -28.68 -17.24
CA ALA A 111 18.21 -29.52 -18.07
C ALA A 111 19.34 -28.70 -18.71
N ALA A 112 19.03 -27.54 -19.30
CA ALA A 112 20.01 -26.64 -19.90
C ALA A 112 21.06 -26.14 -18.88
N VAL A 113 20.70 -25.93 -17.61
CA VAL A 113 21.67 -25.61 -16.55
C VAL A 113 22.62 -26.77 -16.24
N ARG A 114 22.17 -28.01 -16.38
CA ARG A 114 22.98 -29.21 -16.07
C ARG A 114 23.88 -29.63 -17.24
N SER A 115 23.38 -29.56 -18.47
CA SER A 115 24.08 -30.11 -19.65
C SER A 115 24.56 -29.08 -20.66
N GLY A 116 24.11 -27.81 -20.57
CA GLY A 116 24.47 -26.78 -21.55
C GLY A 116 25.87 -26.23 -21.38
N GLU A 117 26.33 -25.43 -22.35
CA GLU A 117 27.60 -24.72 -22.26
C GLU A 117 27.57 -23.60 -21.21
N LYS A 118 28.73 -23.11 -20.76
CA LYS A 118 28.82 -22.08 -19.70
C LYS A 118 27.94 -20.84 -19.94
N LYS A 119 27.80 -20.39 -21.21
CA LYS A 119 26.92 -19.26 -21.57
C LYS A 119 25.44 -19.62 -21.47
N GLU A 120 25.07 -20.80 -21.95
CA GLU A 120 23.70 -21.32 -21.88
C GLU A 120 23.28 -21.57 -20.44
N GLN A 121 24.17 -22.14 -19.61
CA GLN A 121 23.94 -22.31 -18.18
C GLN A 121 23.67 -20.97 -17.48
N GLN A 122 24.40 -19.90 -17.83
CA GLN A 122 24.17 -18.57 -17.27
C GLN A 122 22.82 -17.99 -17.71
N ALA A 123 22.47 -18.12 -18.99
CA ALA A 123 21.18 -17.68 -19.53
C ALA A 123 20.01 -18.45 -18.89
N ALA A 124 20.13 -19.78 -18.79
CA ALA A 124 19.13 -20.64 -18.18
C ALA A 124 18.98 -20.36 -16.67
N ARG A 125 20.08 -20.14 -15.93
CA ARG A 125 20.03 -19.68 -14.52
C ARG A 125 19.32 -18.34 -14.38
N ARG A 126 19.53 -17.41 -15.32
CA ARG A 126 18.84 -16.11 -15.33
C ARG A 126 17.34 -16.27 -15.62
N ALA A 127 16.97 -17.12 -16.57
CA ALA A 127 15.58 -17.44 -16.90
C ALA A 127 14.85 -18.13 -15.73
N LEU A 128 15.49 -19.11 -15.06
CA LEU A 128 14.94 -19.76 -13.87
C LEU A 128 14.67 -18.77 -12.73
N ARG A 129 15.51 -17.74 -12.56
CA ARG A 129 15.28 -16.69 -11.54
C ARG A 129 14.09 -15.78 -11.86
N ARG A 130 13.76 -15.60 -13.15
CA ARG A 130 12.58 -14.85 -13.59
C ARG A 130 11.30 -15.65 -13.35
N MET A 131 11.38 -16.96 -13.54
CA MET A 131 10.26 -17.88 -13.41
C MET A 131 9.89 -18.09 -11.95
N ARG A 132 8.71 -17.59 -11.57
CA ARG A 132 8.23 -17.59 -10.18
C ARG A 132 6.73 -17.85 -10.14
N TRP A 133 6.25 -18.46 -9.07
CA TRP A 133 4.80 -18.69 -8.92
C TRP A 133 4.06 -17.38 -8.61
N ALA A 134 4.57 -16.55 -7.69
CA ALA A 134 3.98 -15.25 -7.36
C ALA A 134 4.77 -14.09 -7.99
N PRO A 135 4.09 -13.01 -8.43
CA PRO A 135 4.77 -11.80 -8.90
C PRO A 135 5.53 -11.11 -7.77
N ASP A 136 6.47 -10.23 -8.15
CA ASP A 136 7.17 -9.37 -7.20
C ASP A 136 6.17 -8.62 -6.31
N GLY A 137 6.39 -8.64 -4.99
CA GLY A 137 5.44 -8.05 -4.04
C GLY A 137 4.31 -8.98 -3.59
N ALA A 138 4.19 -10.19 -4.14
CA ALA A 138 3.35 -11.27 -3.59
C ALA A 138 4.16 -12.53 -3.22
N ASP A 139 5.49 -12.43 -3.10
CA ASP A 139 6.37 -13.52 -2.69
C ASP A 139 5.91 -14.21 -1.40
N GLY A 140 5.89 -15.55 -1.42
CA GLY A 140 5.48 -16.36 -0.27
C GLY A 140 3.97 -16.43 -0.05
N MET A 141 3.17 -15.87 -0.95
CA MET A 141 1.72 -16.05 -0.98
C MET A 141 1.36 -17.49 -1.39
N GLY A 142 0.28 -18.01 -0.82
CA GLY A 142 -0.41 -19.24 -1.17
C GLY A 142 -1.83 -19.20 -0.60
N TRP A 143 -2.50 -20.36 -0.53
CA TRP A 143 -3.87 -20.47 -0.03
C TRP A 143 -3.95 -21.42 1.17
N LEU A 144 -4.57 -20.95 2.25
CA LEU A 144 -5.06 -21.82 3.31
C LEU A 144 -6.43 -22.42 2.92
N VAL A 145 -7.28 -21.60 2.29
CA VAL A 145 -8.60 -21.97 1.75
C VAL A 145 -8.75 -21.34 0.36
N SER A 146 -9.00 -22.18 -0.65
CA SER A 146 -9.23 -21.78 -2.05
C SER A 146 -10.45 -22.45 -2.70
N ALA A 147 -11.23 -23.21 -1.92
CA ALA A 147 -12.40 -23.92 -2.41
C ALA A 147 -13.47 -22.96 -2.96
N ARG A 148 -14.21 -23.42 -3.98
CA ARG A 148 -15.32 -22.65 -4.57
C ARG A 148 -16.47 -22.55 -3.55
N GLY A 149 -17.12 -21.39 -3.48
CA GLY A 149 -18.19 -21.13 -2.52
C GLY A 149 -17.71 -20.87 -1.09
N ALA A 150 -16.40 -20.91 -0.82
CA ALA A 150 -15.81 -20.66 0.49
C ALA A 150 -15.07 -19.31 0.53
N PRO A 151 -15.02 -18.64 1.69
CA PRO A 151 -14.17 -17.48 1.90
C PRO A 151 -12.70 -17.77 1.56
N ALA A 152 -12.09 -16.92 0.75
CA ALA A 152 -10.67 -17.05 0.44
C ALA A 152 -9.82 -16.68 1.65
N VAL A 153 -8.93 -17.59 2.05
CA VAL A 153 -7.91 -17.29 3.07
C VAL A 153 -6.55 -17.43 2.41
N ALA A 154 -5.98 -16.29 2.02
CA ALA A 154 -4.63 -16.25 1.50
C ALA A 154 -3.63 -16.35 2.65
N TRP A 155 -2.61 -17.17 2.47
CA TRP A 155 -1.54 -17.39 3.42
C TRP A 155 -0.24 -16.80 2.89
N HIS A 156 0.43 -15.99 3.70
CA HIS A 156 1.65 -15.28 3.33
C HIS A 156 2.78 -15.64 4.27
N SER A 157 3.88 -16.13 3.71
CA SER A 157 5.15 -16.35 4.41
C SER A 157 6.30 -15.60 3.72
N PRO A 158 6.28 -14.25 3.68
CA PRO A 158 7.34 -13.47 3.07
C PRO A 158 8.65 -13.58 3.83
N ARG A 159 9.78 -13.55 3.11
CA ARG A 159 11.11 -13.63 3.74
C ARG A 159 11.38 -12.39 4.59
N GLY A 160 11.69 -12.58 5.87
CA GLY A 160 12.09 -11.52 6.79
C GLY A 160 10.92 -10.76 7.45
N GLU A 161 9.69 -11.22 7.25
CA GLU A 161 8.47 -10.70 7.86
C GLU A 161 7.75 -11.82 8.62
N GLU A 162 6.85 -11.45 9.54
CA GLU A 162 5.98 -12.41 10.21
C GLU A 162 4.97 -13.01 9.21
N GLU A 163 4.73 -14.31 9.33
CA GLU A 163 3.70 -15.03 8.60
C GLU A 163 2.32 -14.47 8.92
N TYR A 164 1.44 -14.33 7.92
CA TYR A 164 0.09 -13.81 8.14
C TYR A 164 -0.94 -14.40 7.17
N LEU A 165 -2.19 -14.33 7.59
CA LEU A 165 -3.35 -14.64 6.77
C LEU A 165 -4.04 -13.34 6.34
N SER A 166 -4.56 -13.31 5.12
CA SER A 166 -5.37 -12.18 4.63
C SER A 166 -6.68 -12.63 4.00
N VAL A 167 -7.74 -11.88 4.26
CA VAL A 167 -9.08 -12.10 3.69
C VAL A 167 -9.58 -10.81 3.07
N VAL A 168 -10.13 -10.90 1.86
CA VAL A 168 -10.57 -9.75 1.07
C VAL A 168 -12.09 -9.65 1.11
N PHE A 169 -12.58 -8.46 1.42
CA PHE A 169 -14.00 -8.11 1.38
C PHE A 169 -14.22 -7.05 0.31
N SER A 170 -15.15 -7.29 -0.60
CA SER A 170 -15.74 -6.22 -1.41
C SER A 170 -16.74 -5.45 -0.56
N VAL A 171 -16.67 -4.12 -0.63
CA VAL A 171 -17.58 -3.22 0.08
C VAL A 171 -18.09 -2.15 -0.86
N THR A 172 -19.23 -1.57 -0.55
CA THR A 172 -19.80 -0.52 -1.39
C THR A 172 -19.32 0.89 -1.04
N GLY A 173 -18.59 1.03 0.08
CA GLY A 173 -18.18 2.31 0.62
C GLY A 173 -19.15 2.83 1.67
N GLN A 174 -18.71 3.82 2.45
CA GLN A 174 -19.49 4.38 3.56
C GLN A 174 -20.58 5.36 3.11
N MET A 175 -20.36 6.04 1.99
CA MET A 175 -21.24 7.08 1.47
C MET A 175 -21.60 6.77 0.03
N ARG A 176 -22.84 7.07 -0.36
CA ARG A 176 -23.34 6.92 -1.72
C ARG A 176 -24.05 8.20 -2.15
N GLY A 177 -23.35 9.00 -2.96
CA GLY A 177 -23.88 10.26 -3.46
C GLY A 177 -23.78 11.39 -2.43
N ILE A 178 -24.71 12.34 -2.52
CA ILE A 178 -24.75 13.51 -1.64
C ILE A 178 -25.40 13.09 -0.32
N GLU A 179 -24.64 13.19 0.77
CA GLU A 179 -25.09 12.88 2.12
C GLU A 179 -24.85 14.07 3.06
N SER A 180 -25.55 14.11 4.19
CA SER A 180 -25.39 15.18 5.18
C SER A 180 -24.06 15.08 5.93
N THR A 181 -23.59 16.21 6.47
CA THR A 181 -22.36 16.28 7.28
C THR A 181 -22.44 15.40 8.53
N ALA A 182 -23.59 15.38 9.21
CA ALA A 182 -23.85 14.48 10.33
C ALA A 182 -23.68 13.00 9.94
N ARG A 183 -24.14 12.61 8.75
CA ARG A 183 -24.01 11.24 8.25
C ARG A 183 -22.56 10.85 7.96
N ALA A 184 -21.79 11.79 7.41
CA ALA A 184 -20.35 11.62 7.18
C ALA A 184 -19.57 11.47 8.50
N ASN A 185 -19.90 12.29 9.51
CA ASN A 185 -19.29 12.22 10.84
C ASN A 185 -19.60 10.87 11.52
N ASP A 186 -20.87 10.45 11.51
CA ASP A 186 -21.31 9.15 12.02
C ASP A 186 -20.56 7.97 11.39
N ALA A 187 -20.33 8.03 10.07
CA ALA A 187 -19.60 6.99 9.35
C ALA A 187 -18.11 6.97 9.73
N ALA A 188 -17.48 8.15 9.84
CA ALA A 188 -16.10 8.26 10.28
C ALA A 188 -15.92 7.72 11.72
N GLU A 189 -16.84 8.03 12.63
CA GLU A 189 -16.84 7.50 13.99
C GLU A 189 -17.05 5.98 14.03
N ALA A 190 -17.99 5.45 13.22
CA ALA A 190 -18.23 4.02 13.15
C ALA A 190 -16.99 3.25 12.67
N TRP A 191 -16.25 3.80 11.70
CA TRP A 191 -14.95 3.28 11.29
C TRP A 191 -13.90 3.35 12.39
N GLY A 192 -13.84 4.46 13.13
CA GLY A 192 -12.98 4.62 14.30
C GLY A 192 -13.24 3.56 15.38
N ARG A 193 -14.52 3.31 15.70
CA ARG A 193 -14.94 2.27 16.66
C ARG A 193 -14.54 0.87 16.21
N PHE A 194 -14.72 0.55 14.92
CA PHE A 194 -14.26 -0.73 14.39
C PHE A 194 -12.76 -0.92 14.59
N GLN A 195 -11.94 0.08 14.27
CA GLN A 195 -10.49 0.01 14.47
C GLN A 195 -10.11 -0.13 15.95
N ALA A 196 -10.75 0.63 16.83
CA ALA A 196 -10.54 0.55 18.27
C ALA A 196 -10.82 -0.85 18.83
N ASN A 197 -11.95 -1.45 18.45
CA ASN A 197 -12.32 -2.80 18.89
C ASN A 197 -11.29 -3.85 18.46
N ARG A 198 -10.68 -3.69 17.28
CA ARG A 198 -9.64 -4.60 16.76
C ARG A 198 -8.23 -4.32 17.29
N ALA A 199 -8.00 -3.14 17.86
CA ALA A 199 -6.76 -2.78 18.52
C ALA A 199 -6.65 -3.35 19.95
N SER A 200 -7.71 -3.92 20.50
CA SER A 200 -7.71 -4.60 21.80
C SER A 200 -6.73 -5.77 21.83
N GLU A 201 -6.18 -6.09 23.02
CA GLU A 201 -5.18 -7.17 23.15
C GLU A 201 -5.75 -8.54 22.76
N GLY A 202 -7.03 -8.80 23.02
CA GLY A 202 -7.70 -10.06 22.68
C GLY A 202 -8.04 -10.27 21.20
N SER A 203 -7.94 -9.23 20.36
CA SER A 203 -8.22 -9.32 18.92
C SER A 203 -7.05 -9.93 18.16
N LEU A 204 -7.33 -10.94 17.31
CA LEU A 204 -6.33 -11.55 16.42
C LEU A 204 -6.11 -10.73 15.14
N LEU A 205 -7.10 -9.95 14.73
CA LEU A 205 -7.01 -9.06 13.58
C LEU A 205 -6.16 -7.84 13.96
N ARG A 206 -5.02 -7.66 13.30
CA ARG A 206 -4.03 -6.61 13.64
C ARG A 206 -3.82 -5.56 12.58
N GLY A 207 -4.33 -5.78 11.37
CA GLY A 207 -4.20 -4.79 10.31
C GLY A 207 -5.34 -4.85 9.31
N VAL A 208 -5.53 -3.72 8.65
CA VAL A 208 -6.49 -3.57 7.57
C VAL A 208 -5.85 -2.77 6.45
N GLN A 209 -5.90 -3.29 5.23
CA GLN A 209 -5.65 -2.50 4.03
C GLN A 209 -6.99 -2.05 3.46
N THR A 210 -7.20 -0.75 3.37
CA THR A 210 -8.23 -0.19 2.52
C THR A 210 -7.67 -0.11 1.10
N LEU A 211 -8.46 -0.50 0.10
CA LEU A 211 -8.06 -0.48 -1.29
C LEU A 211 -9.22 0.07 -2.11
N THR A 212 -9.00 1.19 -2.79
CA THR A 212 -9.93 1.75 -3.76
C THR A 212 -9.31 1.71 -5.13
N ARG A 213 -9.98 1.03 -6.06
CA ARG A 213 -9.61 1.00 -7.48
C ARG A 213 -10.51 1.97 -8.22
N VAL A 214 -9.90 2.89 -8.96
CA VAL A 214 -10.58 3.89 -9.78
C VAL A 214 -10.31 3.56 -11.26
N LEU A 215 -11.39 3.43 -12.02
CA LEU A 215 -11.39 2.95 -13.41
C LEU A 215 -12.38 3.75 -14.25
N PRO A 216 -12.14 3.89 -15.56
CA PRO A 216 -13.19 4.30 -16.49
C PRO A 216 -14.41 3.37 -16.34
N PRO A 217 -15.63 3.90 -16.45
CA PRO A 217 -16.84 3.09 -16.42
C PRO A 217 -16.78 2.02 -17.52
N ALA A 218 -17.04 0.77 -17.13
CA ALA A 218 -17.09 -0.33 -18.08
C ALA A 218 -18.40 -0.31 -18.86
N ALA A 219 -18.42 0.38 -20.01
CA ALA A 219 -19.54 0.32 -20.95
C ALA A 219 -19.64 -1.04 -21.66
N ALA A 220 -18.55 -1.83 -21.68
CA ALA A 220 -18.46 -3.06 -22.46
C ALA A 220 -19.62 -4.07 -22.24
N ARG A 221 -20.16 -4.19 -21.02
CA ARG A 221 -21.33 -5.05 -20.77
C ARG A 221 -22.61 -4.47 -21.39
N GLN A 222 -22.82 -3.16 -21.32
CA GLN A 222 -23.97 -2.49 -21.92
C GLN A 222 -23.88 -2.49 -23.45
N SER A 223 -22.69 -2.21 -23.99
CA SER A 223 -22.42 -2.32 -25.42
C SER A 223 -22.61 -3.75 -25.92
N ARG A 224 -22.15 -4.76 -25.16
CA ARG A 224 -22.34 -6.17 -25.51
C ARG A 224 -23.80 -6.61 -25.38
N TRP A 225 -24.53 -6.15 -24.37
CA TRP A 225 -25.97 -6.40 -24.26
C TRP A 225 -26.70 -5.84 -25.47
N ALA A 226 -26.44 -4.58 -25.84
CA ALA A 226 -26.99 -3.99 -27.04
C ALA A 226 -26.67 -4.86 -28.27
N GLN A 227 -25.41 -5.29 -28.45
CA GLN A 227 -24.99 -6.20 -29.53
C GLN A 227 -25.68 -7.57 -29.53
N LEU A 228 -25.92 -8.17 -28.36
CA LEU A 228 -26.57 -9.49 -28.28
C LEU A 228 -28.08 -9.44 -28.51
N GLU A 229 -28.74 -8.36 -28.11
CA GLU A 229 -30.15 -8.13 -28.49
C GLU A 229 -30.29 -7.76 -29.98
N LEU A 230 -29.24 -7.15 -30.57
CA LEU A 230 -29.16 -6.84 -32.01
C LEU A 230 -29.13 -8.10 -32.90
N ASP A 231 -28.53 -9.20 -32.44
CA ASP A 231 -28.42 -10.47 -33.19
C ASP A 231 -29.72 -11.31 -33.18
N GLN A 232 -30.77 -10.87 -32.47
CA GLN A 232 -32.08 -11.54 -32.44
C GLN A 232 -33.02 -11.15 -33.61
N ASN A 233 -32.50 -10.50 -34.65
CA ASN A 233 -33.27 -10.28 -35.88
C ASN A 233 -33.52 -11.63 -36.58
N ASP A 234 -34.72 -12.16 -36.42
CA ASP A 234 -35.22 -13.40 -37.02
C ASP A 234 -35.56 -13.27 -38.52
N GLY A 235 -35.23 -12.14 -39.15
CA GLY A 235 -35.47 -11.86 -40.56
C GLY A 235 -36.89 -11.39 -40.87
N THR A 236 -37.74 -11.18 -39.85
CA THR A 236 -39.13 -10.72 -40.04
C THR A 236 -39.28 -9.19 -40.06
N TRP A 237 -38.20 -8.46 -39.85
CA TRP A 237 -38.25 -7.02 -39.65
C TRP A 237 -38.45 -6.26 -40.96
N THR A 238 -39.37 -5.29 -40.93
CA THR A 238 -39.57 -4.37 -42.05
C THR A 238 -38.43 -3.34 -42.13
N SER A 239 -38.17 -2.80 -43.33
CA SER A 239 -37.10 -1.81 -43.56
C SER A 239 -37.21 -0.56 -42.67
N LYS A 240 -38.44 -0.10 -42.38
CA LYS A 240 -38.67 1.02 -41.45
C LYS A 240 -38.31 0.70 -40.00
N PHE A 241 -38.53 -0.55 -39.58
CA PHE A 241 -38.18 -0.98 -38.22
C PHE A 241 -36.67 -1.07 -38.06
N VAL A 242 -35.96 -1.62 -39.07
CA VAL A 242 -34.50 -1.63 -39.13
C VAL A 242 -33.94 -0.22 -39.00
N GLU A 243 -34.48 0.74 -39.77
CA GLU A 243 -34.03 2.13 -39.71
C GLU A 243 -34.28 2.79 -38.34
N ALA A 244 -35.47 2.60 -37.74
CA ALA A 244 -35.78 3.13 -36.42
C ALA A 244 -34.88 2.51 -35.34
N PHE A 245 -34.57 1.22 -35.47
CA PHE A 245 -33.72 0.50 -34.53
C PHE A 245 -32.25 0.91 -34.62
N GLU A 246 -31.71 1.13 -35.82
CA GLU A 246 -30.35 1.70 -35.99
C GLU A 246 -30.24 3.10 -35.39
N ARG A 247 -31.28 3.94 -35.50
CA ARG A 247 -31.31 5.25 -34.81
C ARG A 247 -31.33 5.10 -33.29
N MET A 248 -32.09 4.14 -32.76
CA MET A 248 -32.12 3.85 -31.32
C MET A 248 -30.74 3.39 -30.83
N LYS A 249 -30.05 2.56 -31.61
CA LYS A 249 -28.69 2.11 -31.32
C LYS A 249 -27.71 3.27 -31.27
N ALA A 250 -27.71 4.12 -32.30
CA ALA A 250 -26.84 5.31 -32.33
C ALA A 250 -27.11 6.22 -31.12
N SER A 251 -28.39 6.42 -30.76
CA SER A 251 -28.76 7.20 -29.57
C SER A 251 -28.31 6.53 -28.27
N TYR A 252 -28.41 5.20 -28.15
CA TYR A 252 -27.93 4.49 -26.97
C TYR A 252 -26.41 4.50 -26.85
N GLU A 253 -25.68 4.34 -27.96
CA GLU A 253 -24.22 4.49 -28.01
C GLU A 253 -23.79 5.91 -27.63
N GLU A 254 -24.52 6.95 -28.08
CA GLU A 254 -24.30 8.33 -27.67
C GLU A 254 -24.51 8.53 -26.16
N VAL A 255 -25.56 7.96 -25.57
CA VAL A 255 -25.77 7.99 -24.12
C VAL A 255 -24.64 7.28 -23.38
N LEU A 256 -24.18 6.13 -23.88
CA LEU A 256 -23.04 5.43 -23.30
C LEU A 256 -21.77 6.28 -23.37
N LEU A 257 -21.49 6.95 -24.49
CA LEU A 257 -20.37 7.88 -24.63
C LEU A 257 -20.48 9.02 -23.62
N LEU A 258 -21.62 9.71 -23.55
CA LEU A 258 -21.84 10.81 -22.61
C LEU A 258 -21.73 10.38 -21.13
N CYS A 259 -22.14 9.15 -20.82
CA CYS A 259 -22.04 8.60 -19.46
C CYS A 259 -20.64 8.06 -19.12
N THR A 260 -19.77 7.87 -20.12
CA THR A 260 -18.44 7.28 -19.92
C THR A 260 -17.29 8.24 -20.14
N GLU A 261 -17.49 9.26 -20.98
CA GLU A 261 -16.54 10.34 -21.19
C GLU A 261 -16.23 11.02 -19.87
N ASP A 262 -14.94 11.10 -19.54
CA ASP A 262 -14.38 11.71 -18.33
C ASP A 262 -14.85 11.15 -16.97
N ALA A 263 -15.79 10.19 -16.99
CA ALA A 263 -16.31 9.56 -15.79
C ALA A 263 -15.31 8.54 -15.26
N MET A 264 -15.20 8.47 -13.93
CA MET A 264 -14.36 7.51 -13.23
C MET A 264 -15.17 6.82 -12.13
N THR A 265 -15.20 5.49 -12.17
CA THR A 265 -15.93 4.64 -11.23
C THR A 265 -15.01 4.05 -10.18
N GLN A 266 -15.55 3.86 -8.98
CA GLN A 266 -14.80 3.36 -7.84
C GLN A 266 -15.26 1.96 -7.45
N ARG A 267 -14.30 1.17 -7.01
CA ARG A 267 -14.50 -0.16 -6.43
C ARG A 267 -13.69 -0.23 -5.14
N HIS A 268 -14.37 -0.50 -4.03
CA HIS A 268 -13.77 -0.50 -2.70
C HIS A 268 -13.61 -1.92 -2.17
N PHE A 269 -12.44 -2.18 -1.59
CA PHE A 269 -12.09 -3.45 -0.98
C PHE A 269 -11.44 -3.18 0.37
N ILE A 270 -11.76 -4.04 1.33
CA ILE A 270 -11.13 -4.07 2.65
C ILE A 270 -10.43 -5.41 2.80
N ILE A 271 -9.14 -5.38 3.09
CA ILE A 271 -8.34 -6.59 3.29
C ILE A 271 -7.94 -6.64 4.75
N CYS A 272 -8.43 -7.64 5.47
CA CYS A 272 -8.10 -7.84 6.87
C CYS A 272 -6.87 -8.75 6.99
N LYS A 273 -5.98 -8.44 7.93
CA LYS A 273 -4.71 -9.13 8.17
C LYS A 273 -4.66 -9.72 9.58
N TRP A 274 -4.41 -11.02 9.65
CA TRP A 274 -4.19 -11.79 10.88
C TRP A 274 -2.76 -12.33 10.91
N PRO A 275 -1.85 -11.76 11.72
CA PRO A 275 -0.53 -12.33 11.93
C PRO A 275 -0.63 -13.71 12.60
N VAL A 276 0.14 -14.69 12.10
CA VAL A 276 0.25 -16.04 12.68
C VAL A 276 1.20 -16.00 13.89
N SER A 277 0.83 -15.16 14.86
CA SER A 277 1.55 -14.95 16.10
C SER A 277 1.42 -16.14 17.07
N GLY A 278 2.17 -16.12 18.18
CA GLY A 278 2.01 -17.10 19.25
C GLY A 278 0.56 -17.19 19.76
N ALA A 279 -0.09 -16.06 19.99
CA ALA A 279 -1.49 -15.99 20.43
C ALA A 279 -2.48 -16.56 19.39
N PHE A 280 -2.20 -16.36 18.10
CA PHE A 280 -2.99 -16.98 17.04
C PHE A 280 -2.85 -18.50 17.08
N ARG A 281 -1.62 -19.02 17.17
CA ARG A 281 -1.35 -20.47 17.21
C ARG A 281 -1.95 -21.13 18.45
N GLU A 282 -1.84 -20.49 19.61
CA GLU A 282 -2.45 -20.95 20.86
C GLU A 282 -3.97 -21.04 20.75
N ARG A 283 -4.62 -19.98 20.26
CA ARG A 283 -6.08 -20.00 20.06
C ARG A 283 -6.50 -21.01 19.00
N ALA A 284 -5.73 -21.17 17.93
CA ALA A 284 -6.01 -22.13 16.87
C ALA A 284 -5.85 -23.60 17.33
N ALA A 285 -4.96 -23.87 18.28
CA ALA A 285 -4.77 -25.22 18.83
C ALA A 285 -6.04 -25.78 19.49
N ALA A 286 -6.91 -24.91 20.03
CA ALA A 286 -8.20 -25.31 20.58
C ALA A 286 -9.19 -25.80 19.51
N TYR A 287 -8.99 -25.46 18.23
CA TYR A 287 -9.87 -25.85 17.12
C TYR A 287 -9.38 -27.08 16.36
N GLY A 288 -8.12 -27.48 16.55
CA GLY A 288 -7.53 -28.65 15.92
C GLY A 288 -6.02 -28.51 15.68
N GLU A 289 -5.43 -29.56 15.12
CA GLU A 289 -3.99 -29.60 14.86
C GLU A 289 -3.59 -28.80 13.60
N GLY A 290 -2.46 -28.10 13.70
CA GLY A 290 -1.82 -27.44 12.57
C GLY A 290 -2.75 -26.52 11.76
N ARG A 291 -2.73 -26.70 10.43
CA ARG A 291 -3.50 -25.85 9.50
C ARG A 291 -5.01 -26.08 9.57
N ASP A 292 -5.47 -27.24 10.03
CA ASP A 292 -6.90 -27.49 10.19
C ASP A 292 -7.48 -26.68 11.35
N GLY A 293 -6.72 -26.51 12.43
CA GLY A 293 -7.05 -25.56 13.49
C GLY A 293 -7.12 -24.11 12.99
N TRP A 294 -6.22 -23.73 12.08
CA TRP A 294 -6.22 -22.38 11.49
C TRP A 294 -7.47 -22.13 10.64
N ARG A 295 -7.87 -23.11 9.81
CA ARG A 295 -9.09 -23.00 8.99
C ARG A 295 -10.33 -22.80 9.84
N ARG A 296 -10.53 -23.66 10.85
CA ARG A 296 -11.67 -23.59 11.76
C ARG A 296 -11.71 -22.30 12.58
N LEU A 297 -10.55 -21.82 13.05
CA LEU A 297 -10.47 -20.52 13.70
C LEU A 297 -10.88 -19.38 12.76
N MET A 298 -10.42 -19.42 11.50
CA MET A 298 -10.78 -18.43 10.49
C MET A 298 -12.26 -18.46 10.11
N ASP A 299 -12.92 -19.62 10.18
CA ASP A 299 -14.38 -19.74 9.98
C ASP A 299 -15.17 -18.94 11.02
N GLU A 300 -14.63 -18.71 12.22
CA GLU A 300 -15.22 -17.79 13.21
C GLU A 300 -14.78 -16.33 13.03
N GLU A 301 -13.51 -16.09 12.73
CA GLU A 301 -12.95 -14.74 12.66
C GLU A 301 -13.47 -13.95 11.44
N ILE A 302 -13.74 -14.63 10.31
CA ILE A 302 -14.21 -13.99 9.07
C ILE A 302 -15.62 -13.39 9.23
N PRO A 303 -16.64 -14.12 9.72
CA PRO A 303 -17.96 -13.54 10.00
C PRO A 303 -17.90 -12.40 11.01
N ARG A 304 -17.08 -12.53 12.08
CA ARG A 304 -16.87 -11.44 13.05
C ARG A 304 -16.29 -10.20 12.38
N ALA A 305 -15.33 -10.35 11.48
CA ALA A 305 -14.78 -9.23 10.72
C ALA A 305 -15.84 -8.61 9.80
N ALA A 306 -16.59 -9.42 9.05
CA ALA A 306 -17.65 -8.97 8.15
C ALA A 306 -18.77 -8.19 8.88
N ALA A 307 -19.19 -8.68 10.05
CA ALA A 307 -20.14 -7.97 10.91
C ALA A 307 -19.59 -6.61 11.35
N GLY A 308 -18.35 -6.56 11.86
CA GLY A 308 -17.72 -5.31 12.25
C GLY A 308 -17.56 -4.30 11.11
N LEU A 309 -17.29 -4.77 9.88
CA LEU A 309 -17.25 -3.90 8.69
C LEU A 309 -18.65 -3.37 8.31
N SER A 310 -19.68 -4.17 8.53
CA SER A 310 -21.08 -3.77 8.31
C SER A 310 -21.51 -2.72 9.35
N ASP A 311 -21.14 -2.92 10.62
CA ASP A 311 -21.37 -1.98 11.72
C ASP A 311 -20.60 -0.66 11.51
N ALA A 312 -19.44 -0.72 10.84
CA ALA A 312 -18.68 0.44 10.38
C ALA A 312 -19.33 1.18 9.20
N ARG A 313 -20.57 0.82 8.84
CA ARG A 313 -21.38 1.42 7.78
C ARG A 313 -20.74 1.33 6.38
N LEU A 314 -19.90 0.33 6.07
CA LEU A 314 -19.30 0.15 4.73
C LEU A 314 -20.28 -0.38 3.66
N GLY A 315 -21.57 -0.42 3.99
CA GLY A 315 -22.66 -0.87 3.14
C GLY A 315 -22.66 -2.39 2.95
N LYS A 316 -22.77 -2.87 1.70
CA LYS A 316 -22.84 -4.32 1.43
C LYS A 316 -21.44 -4.91 1.52
N VAL A 317 -21.18 -5.66 2.59
CA VAL A 317 -19.92 -6.40 2.80
C VAL A 317 -20.06 -7.81 2.25
N ARG A 318 -19.17 -8.19 1.34
CA ARG A 318 -19.10 -9.55 0.79
C ARG A 318 -17.66 -10.04 0.74
N VAL A 319 -17.41 -11.18 1.38
CA VAL A 319 -16.11 -11.86 1.31
C VAL A 319 -15.88 -12.44 -0.09
N LEU A 320 -14.66 -12.32 -0.59
CA LEU A 320 -14.28 -12.82 -1.91
C LEU A 320 -13.80 -14.27 -1.86
N GLU A 321 -14.05 -15.01 -2.94
CA GLU A 321 -13.45 -16.32 -3.21
C GLU A 321 -12.02 -16.17 -3.78
N ALA A 322 -11.21 -17.24 -3.70
CA ALA A 322 -9.82 -17.18 -4.14
C ALA A 322 -9.68 -16.79 -5.62
N ARG A 323 -10.58 -17.30 -6.47
CA ARG A 323 -10.67 -16.94 -7.89
C ARG A 323 -10.92 -15.45 -8.12
N GLU A 324 -11.72 -14.81 -7.26
CA GLU A 324 -12.05 -13.40 -7.35
C GLU A 324 -10.89 -12.53 -6.87
N VAL A 325 -10.17 -12.98 -5.84
CA VAL A 325 -8.93 -12.32 -5.40
C VAL A 325 -7.87 -12.37 -6.48
N VAL A 326 -7.66 -13.53 -7.13
CA VAL A 326 -6.74 -13.64 -8.27
C VAL A 326 -7.22 -12.80 -9.45
N ALA A 327 -8.52 -12.75 -9.74
CA ALA A 327 -9.08 -11.86 -10.76
C ALA A 327 -8.73 -10.40 -10.48
N LEU A 328 -8.90 -9.96 -9.23
CA LEU A 328 -8.60 -8.61 -8.80
C LEU A 328 -7.10 -8.30 -8.91
N MET A 329 -6.22 -9.22 -8.49
CA MET A 329 -4.77 -9.09 -8.63
C MET A 329 -4.34 -8.97 -10.10
N ARG A 330 -4.89 -9.82 -10.99
CA ARG A 330 -4.59 -9.76 -12.42
C ARG A 330 -5.16 -8.50 -13.06
N HIS A 331 -6.35 -8.05 -12.65
CA HIS A 331 -6.93 -6.80 -13.11
C HIS A 331 -6.10 -5.56 -12.72
N GLN A 332 -5.46 -5.58 -11.54
CA GLN A 332 -4.56 -4.50 -11.15
C GLN A 332 -3.29 -4.44 -11.99
N GLN A 333 -2.83 -5.58 -12.50
CA GLN A 333 -1.71 -5.70 -13.44
C GLN A 333 -2.12 -5.42 -14.89
N ASN A 334 -3.32 -5.82 -15.30
CA ASN A 334 -3.88 -5.54 -16.61
C ASN A 334 -5.31 -5.02 -16.47
N PRO A 335 -5.51 -3.69 -16.45
CA PRO A 335 -6.84 -3.09 -16.37
C PRO A 335 -7.79 -3.45 -17.51
N SER A 336 -7.31 -4.02 -18.62
CA SER A 336 -8.20 -4.55 -19.68
C SER A 336 -8.99 -5.78 -19.22
N LEU A 337 -8.46 -6.57 -18.28
CA LEU A 337 -9.14 -7.78 -17.81
C LEU A 337 -10.37 -7.40 -17.00
N GLY A 338 -11.51 -8.05 -17.19
CA GLY A 338 -12.69 -7.79 -16.36
C GLY A 338 -12.47 -8.25 -14.91
N ILE A 339 -12.77 -7.39 -13.92
CA ILE A 339 -12.75 -7.79 -12.49
C ILE A 339 -13.68 -8.98 -12.23
N GLU A 340 -14.78 -9.08 -12.98
CA GLU A 340 -15.78 -10.14 -12.86
C GLU A 340 -15.40 -11.44 -13.62
N ALA A 341 -14.25 -11.48 -14.30
CA ALA A 341 -13.79 -12.65 -15.06
C ALA A 341 -13.35 -13.84 -14.19
N ALA A 342 -13.56 -13.75 -12.86
CA ALA A 342 -13.19 -14.74 -11.86
C ALA A 342 -13.69 -16.17 -12.15
N LYS A 343 -14.80 -16.33 -12.90
CA LYS A 343 -15.32 -17.66 -13.28
C LYS A 343 -14.31 -18.51 -14.05
N ARG A 344 -13.44 -17.90 -14.86
CA ARG A 344 -12.47 -18.59 -15.73
C ARG A 344 -11.07 -18.74 -15.11
N ILE A 345 -10.90 -18.30 -13.87
CA ILE A 345 -9.58 -18.26 -13.22
C ILE A 345 -9.41 -19.48 -12.31
N ASP A 346 -8.31 -20.20 -12.50
CA ASP A 346 -7.80 -21.15 -11.54
C ASP A 346 -7.02 -20.39 -10.44
N PRO A 347 -7.46 -20.43 -9.16
CA PRO A 347 -6.76 -19.78 -8.07
C PRO A 347 -5.41 -20.43 -7.72
N LEU A 348 -5.15 -21.67 -8.15
CA LEU A 348 -3.88 -22.37 -7.90
C LEU A 348 -2.81 -22.04 -8.96
N ALA A 349 -3.25 -21.55 -10.13
CA ALA A 349 -2.36 -20.98 -11.12
C ALA A 349 -1.71 -19.68 -10.61
N SER A 350 -0.62 -19.26 -11.26
CA SER A 350 0.10 -18.05 -10.87
C SER A 350 -0.84 -16.83 -10.84
N PRO A 351 -0.87 -16.04 -9.74
CA PRO A 351 -1.67 -14.81 -9.68
C PRO A 351 -1.03 -13.64 -10.44
N GLY A 352 0.18 -13.80 -10.96
CA GLY A 352 0.91 -12.78 -11.72
C GLY A 352 0.74 -12.90 -13.23
N LEU A 353 0.88 -11.80 -13.93
CA LEU A 353 1.03 -11.73 -15.39
C LEU A 353 2.50 -11.49 -15.76
N PRO A 354 2.99 -11.92 -16.93
CA PRO A 354 4.35 -11.64 -17.37
C PRO A 354 4.67 -10.15 -17.31
N SER A 355 5.80 -9.80 -16.70
CA SER A 355 6.16 -8.40 -16.50
C SER A 355 7.66 -8.17 -16.40
N HIS A 356 8.07 -6.92 -16.57
CA HIS A 356 9.44 -6.50 -16.33
C HIS A 356 9.51 -5.07 -15.81
N ASP A 357 10.58 -4.78 -15.07
CA ASP A 357 10.85 -3.46 -14.52
C ASP A 357 11.78 -2.67 -15.42
N GLU A 358 11.38 -1.43 -15.67
CA GLU A 358 12.23 -0.35 -16.13
C GLU A 358 12.40 0.70 -15.03
N PHE A 359 13.37 1.61 -15.20
CA PHE A 359 13.50 2.70 -14.25
C PHE A 359 12.26 3.58 -14.32
N SER A 360 11.54 3.71 -13.20
CA SER A 360 10.27 4.45 -13.09
C SER A 360 9.05 3.81 -13.76
N ALA A 361 9.12 2.56 -14.21
CA ALA A 361 7.96 1.84 -14.73
C ALA A 361 8.03 0.34 -14.44
N HIS A 362 6.91 -0.24 -14.04
CA HIS A 362 6.67 -1.67 -14.07
C HIS A 362 5.77 -1.96 -15.28
N ILE A 363 6.24 -2.79 -16.21
CA ILE A 363 5.57 -3.02 -17.49
C ILE A 363 4.99 -4.43 -17.48
N VAL A 364 3.67 -4.53 -17.64
CA VAL A 364 2.94 -5.78 -17.73
C VAL A 364 2.54 -6.01 -19.18
N GLU A 365 2.84 -7.21 -19.67
CA GLU A 365 2.51 -7.64 -21.02
C GLU A 365 1.59 -8.85 -20.95
N ASP A 366 0.48 -8.77 -21.65
CA ASP A 366 -0.54 -9.81 -21.63
C ASP A 366 -1.33 -9.83 -22.94
N VAL A 367 -1.99 -10.95 -23.22
CA VAL A 367 -2.89 -11.09 -24.34
C VAL A 367 -4.31 -11.06 -23.80
N GLU A 368 -5.10 -10.09 -24.25
CA GLU A 368 -6.48 -9.97 -23.82
C GLU A 368 -7.27 -11.21 -24.27
N PRO A 369 -7.89 -11.96 -23.33
CA PRO A 369 -8.52 -13.24 -23.67
C PRO A 369 -9.69 -13.13 -24.65
N ASP A 370 -10.42 -12.01 -24.61
CA ASP A 370 -11.63 -11.81 -25.41
C ASP A 370 -11.32 -11.32 -26.83
N THR A 371 -10.24 -10.56 -27.03
CA THR A 371 -9.88 -9.98 -28.34
C THR A 371 -8.67 -10.64 -29.00
N GLY A 372 -7.87 -11.40 -28.23
CA GLY A 372 -6.58 -11.95 -28.68
C GLY A 372 -5.51 -10.88 -28.91
N ARG A 373 -5.78 -9.60 -28.59
CA ARG A 373 -4.85 -8.50 -28.83
C ARG A 373 -3.79 -8.48 -27.74
N ARG A 374 -2.54 -8.23 -28.15
CA ARG A 374 -1.47 -7.90 -27.21
C ARG A 374 -1.77 -6.57 -26.54
N THR A 375 -1.70 -6.57 -25.23
CA THR A 375 -1.88 -5.40 -24.38
C THR A 375 -0.61 -5.18 -23.57
N GLN A 376 -0.24 -3.91 -23.44
CA GLN A 376 0.86 -3.48 -22.59
C GLN A 376 0.35 -2.38 -21.65
N TRP A 377 0.71 -2.50 -20.39
CA TRP A 377 0.39 -1.53 -19.36
C TRP A 377 1.63 -1.12 -18.60
N PHE A 378 1.77 0.18 -18.41
CA PHE A 378 2.85 0.79 -17.65
C PHE A 378 2.29 1.21 -16.30
N HIS A 379 2.95 0.79 -15.23
CA HIS A 379 2.57 1.09 -13.86
C HIS A 379 3.66 1.87 -13.16
N ARG A 380 3.26 2.81 -12.31
CA ARG A 380 4.17 3.49 -11.40
C ARG A 380 3.52 3.60 -10.04
N THR A 381 4.28 3.27 -9.00
CA THR A 381 3.78 3.24 -7.63
C THR A 381 4.55 4.22 -6.74
N ALA A 382 3.80 5.05 -6.03
CA ALA A 382 4.31 5.93 -4.99
C ALA A 382 3.86 5.47 -3.61
N ALA A 383 4.71 5.69 -2.61
CA ALA A 383 4.35 5.60 -1.21
C ALA A 383 3.96 6.99 -0.69
N ILE A 384 2.86 7.04 0.06
CA ILE A 384 2.40 8.17 0.85
C ILE A 384 2.85 7.90 2.27
N LEU A 385 3.92 8.58 2.68
CA LEU A 385 4.50 8.46 4.01
C LEU A 385 4.02 9.62 4.85
N ALA A 386 3.78 9.36 6.14
CA ALA A 386 3.36 10.41 7.06
C ALA A 386 4.30 11.61 7.04
N GLU A 387 5.62 11.41 6.93
CA GLU A 387 6.63 12.48 6.83
C GLU A 387 6.50 13.42 5.63
N ASN A 388 5.78 13.00 4.59
CA ASN A 388 5.55 13.82 3.40
C ASN A 388 4.18 14.51 3.45
N MET A 389 3.44 14.37 4.55
CA MET A 389 2.18 15.06 4.77
C MET A 389 2.42 16.45 5.34
N GLN A 390 1.58 17.40 4.95
CA GLN A 390 1.50 18.70 5.60
C GLN A 390 0.79 18.58 6.95
N ASP A 391 1.22 19.38 7.93
CA ASP A 391 0.64 19.41 9.27
C ASP A 391 -0.64 20.27 9.24
N GLN A 392 -1.77 19.61 8.95
CA GLN A 392 -3.09 20.22 8.82
C GLN A 392 -4.19 19.26 9.29
N ALA A 393 -5.28 19.82 9.80
CA ALA A 393 -6.49 19.07 10.10
C ALA A 393 -7.15 18.60 8.79
N ARG A 394 -7.76 17.41 8.83
CA ARG A 394 -8.35 16.74 7.68
C ARG A 394 -9.73 16.22 8.01
N ASP A 395 -10.67 16.43 7.10
CA ASP A 395 -12.02 15.90 7.18
C ASP A 395 -12.10 14.46 6.60
N PRO A 396 -13.25 13.77 6.72
CA PRO A 396 -13.43 12.42 6.17
C PRO A 396 -13.33 12.35 4.63
N PHE A 397 -13.46 13.47 3.92
CA PHE A 397 -13.41 13.59 2.47
C PHE A 397 -12.03 13.97 1.94
N TRP A 398 -10.99 14.04 2.77
CA TRP A 398 -9.67 14.56 2.36
C TRP A 398 -9.06 13.86 1.12
N MET A 399 -9.34 12.57 0.91
CA MET A 399 -8.87 11.83 -0.28
C MET A 399 -9.79 11.94 -1.50
N LEU A 400 -10.94 12.60 -1.39
CA LEU A 400 -11.97 12.63 -2.44
C LEU A 400 -11.43 13.21 -3.75
N LYS A 401 -10.56 14.21 -3.68
CA LYS A 401 -9.89 14.80 -4.86
C LYS A 401 -9.00 13.79 -5.58
N VAL A 402 -8.26 12.95 -4.86
CA VAL A 402 -7.50 11.86 -5.49
C VAL A 402 -8.44 10.85 -6.13
N LEU A 403 -9.63 10.62 -5.56
CA LEU A 403 -10.56 9.60 -6.03
C LEU A 403 -11.47 10.06 -7.19
N HIS A 404 -11.83 11.34 -7.26
CA HIS A 404 -12.83 11.88 -8.20
C HIS A 404 -12.37 13.09 -9.03
N SER A 405 -11.15 13.64 -8.85
CA SER A 405 -10.76 14.84 -9.61
C SER A 405 -10.85 14.62 -11.12
N ALA A 406 -11.50 15.58 -11.80
CA ALA A 406 -11.59 15.63 -13.27
C ALA A 406 -10.21 15.71 -13.92
N ASP A 407 -9.20 16.26 -13.23
CA ASP A 407 -7.83 16.32 -13.74
C ASP A 407 -7.16 14.93 -13.77
N LEU A 408 -7.72 13.97 -13.02
CA LEU A 408 -7.20 12.62 -12.84
C LEU A 408 -7.99 11.58 -13.65
N GLN A 409 -7.95 11.70 -14.97
CA GLN A 409 -8.51 10.72 -15.93
C GLN A 409 -7.55 9.55 -16.18
N MET A 410 -7.11 8.90 -15.12
CA MET A 410 -6.18 7.77 -15.21
C MET A 410 -6.60 6.63 -14.29
N VAL A 411 -6.36 5.40 -14.75
CA VAL A 411 -6.55 4.22 -13.94
C VAL A 411 -5.61 4.26 -12.75
N ARG A 412 -6.15 4.13 -11.53
CA ARG A 412 -5.36 4.21 -10.31
C ARG A 412 -5.91 3.34 -9.19
N SER A 413 -5.00 2.81 -8.38
CA SER A 413 -5.31 2.12 -7.13
C SER A 413 -4.76 2.93 -5.98
N VAL A 414 -5.59 3.28 -5.01
CA VAL A 414 -5.18 3.93 -3.77
C VAL A 414 -5.37 2.92 -2.64
N ALA A 415 -4.31 2.63 -1.89
CA ALA A 415 -4.36 1.72 -0.77
C ALA A 415 -3.77 2.34 0.50
N PHE A 416 -4.47 2.27 1.62
CA PHE A 416 -3.90 2.59 2.94
C PHE A 416 -3.83 1.34 3.78
N HIS A 417 -2.62 1.03 4.24
CA HIS A 417 -2.39 -0.08 5.16
C HIS A 417 -2.36 0.45 6.58
N LEU A 418 -3.34 0.06 7.37
CA LEU A 418 -3.53 0.42 8.77
C LEU A 418 -3.09 -0.74 9.66
N ARG A 419 -2.26 -0.46 10.65
CA ARG A 419 -1.80 -1.41 11.67
C ARG A 419 -2.26 -0.91 13.02
N PHE A 420 -2.99 -1.76 13.73
CA PHE A 420 -3.56 -1.39 15.01
C PHE A 420 -2.52 -1.48 16.11
N VAL A 421 -2.42 -0.42 16.91
CA VAL A 421 -1.50 -0.30 18.05
C VAL A 421 -2.35 -0.28 19.33
N PRO A 422 -2.05 -1.16 20.31
CA PRO A 422 -2.75 -1.19 21.58
C PRO A 422 -2.74 0.16 22.30
N ALA A 423 -3.79 0.48 23.04
CA ALA A 423 -3.98 1.79 23.66
C ALA A 423 -2.84 2.16 24.62
N VAL A 424 -2.30 1.20 25.38
CA VAL A 424 -1.18 1.44 26.32
C VAL A 424 0.06 1.93 25.57
N GLN A 425 0.43 1.23 24.49
CA GLN A 425 1.57 1.61 23.66
C GLN A 425 1.32 2.96 22.97
N ALA A 426 0.13 3.16 22.40
CA ALA A 426 -0.24 4.41 21.75
C ALA A 426 -0.16 5.62 22.69
N ARG A 427 -0.60 5.47 23.95
CA ARG A 427 -0.47 6.50 24.99
C ARG A 427 0.98 6.82 25.31
N ALA A 428 1.82 5.82 25.50
CA ALA A 428 3.23 6.02 25.77
C ALA A 428 3.92 6.78 24.63
N ASP A 429 3.66 6.39 23.39
CA ASP A 429 4.21 7.04 22.20
C ASP A 429 3.69 8.48 22.03
N ALA A 430 2.41 8.73 22.32
CA ALA A 430 1.81 10.07 22.27
C ALA A 430 2.41 11.00 23.34
N GLN A 431 2.55 10.53 24.59
CA GLN A 431 3.16 11.31 25.67
C GLN A 431 4.63 11.61 25.38
N GLN A 432 5.39 10.62 24.88
CA GLN A 432 6.77 10.84 24.47
C GLN A 432 6.86 11.90 23.37
N THR A 433 5.95 11.86 22.39
CA THR A 433 5.93 12.83 21.30
C THR A 433 5.62 14.24 21.79
N ARG A 434 4.69 14.39 22.74
CA ARG A 434 4.36 15.67 23.39
C ARG A 434 5.55 16.24 24.14
N VAL A 435 6.24 15.43 24.95
CA VAL A 435 7.43 15.84 25.70
C VAL A 435 8.56 16.30 24.76
N LEU A 436 8.80 15.55 23.69
CA LEU A 436 9.83 15.92 22.70
C LEU A 436 9.49 17.21 21.95
N ALA A 437 8.22 17.41 21.59
CA ALA A 437 7.78 18.65 20.94
C ALA A 437 7.94 19.87 21.87
N ALA A 438 7.58 19.73 23.16
CA ALA A 438 7.78 20.77 24.16
C ALA A 438 9.27 21.09 24.37
N ALA A 439 10.12 20.06 24.43
CA ALA A 439 11.57 20.24 24.58
C ALA A 439 12.20 20.95 23.37
N GLU A 440 11.79 20.61 22.14
CA GLU A 440 12.29 21.27 20.93
C GLU A 440 11.85 22.75 20.85
N ARG A 441 10.60 23.03 21.25
CA ARG A 441 10.10 24.40 21.36
C ARG A 441 10.96 25.23 22.31
N ILE A 442 11.16 24.75 23.54
CA ILE A 442 11.99 25.43 24.56
C ILE A 442 13.43 25.60 24.07
N ALA A 443 14.02 24.57 23.47
CA ALA A 443 15.40 24.63 22.97
C ALA A 443 15.58 25.67 21.86
N ARG A 444 14.58 25.85 20.99
CA ARG A 444 14.61 26.87 19.93
C ARG A 444 14.29 28.26 20.44
N GLU A 445 13.28 28.41 21.29
CA GLU A 445 12.97 29.68 21.97
C GLU A 445 14.22 30.24 22.66
N ASN A 446 14.95 29.39 23.39
CA ASN A 446 16.20 29.76 24.05
C ASN A 446 17.34 30.12 23.08
N LYS A 447 17.34 29.59 21.84
CA LYS A 447 18.40 29.80 20.85
C LYS A 447 18.16 30.99 19.93
N THR A 448 16.90 31.24 19.54
CA THR A 448 16.56 32.24 18.53
C THR A 448 15.72 33.40 19.07
N GLY A 449 15.10 33.26 20.25
CA GLY A 449 14.21 34.28 20.83
C GLY A 449 12.97 34.60 19.99
N LEU A 450 12.71 33.85 18.92
CA LEU A 450 11.62 34.03 17.97
C LEU A 450 10.75 32.78 17.95
N GLU A 451 9.44 32.99 18.05
CA GLU A 451 8.44 31.92 17.97
C GLU A 451 8.19 31.54 16.50
N ASP A 452 8.54 30.31 16.12
CA ASP A 452 8.34 29.77 14.78
C ASP A 452 6.95 29.13 14.68
N GLY A 453 6.11 29.61 13.76
CA GLY A 453 4.74 29.12 13.57
C GLY A 453 4.66 27.63 13.26
N THR A 454 5.72 27.03 12.69
CA THR A 454 5.77 25.59 12.45
C THR A 454 5.86 24.79 13.74
N LEU A 455 6.63 25.24 14.73
CA LEU A 455 6.75 24.57 16.04
C LEU A 455 5.43 24.59 16.81
N ARG A 456 4.66 25.67 16.67
CA ARG A 456 3.34 25.81 17.30
C ARG A 456 2.36 24.78 16.74
N LEU A 457 2.35 24.59 15.42
CA LEU A 457 1.54 23.55 14.77
C LEU A 457 1.97 22.15 15.23
N GLU A 458 3.28 21.86 15.26
CA GLU A 458 3.79 20.56 15.69
C GLU A 458 3.41 20.23 17.14
N MET A 459 3.40 21.24 18.02
CA MET A 459 3.02 21.12 19.41
C MET A 459 1.51 20.89 19.56
N THR A 460 0.70 21.66 18.83
CA THR A 460 -0.77 21.50 18.79
C THR A 460 -1.16 20.09 18.32
N GLY A 461 -0.55 19.59 17.25
CA GLY A 461 -0.78 18.22 16.76
C GLY A 461 -0.29 17.13 17.73
N ALA A 462 0.71 17.40 18.56
CA ALA A 462 1.13 16.47 19.62
C ALA A 462 0.17 16.46 20.81
N GLU A 463 -0.38 17.61 21.19
CA GLU A 463 -1.38 17.74 22.25
C GLU A 463 -2.70 17.09 21.86
N HIS A 464 -3.20 17.32 20.64
CA HIS A 464 -4.40 16.65 20.12
C HIS A 464 -4.26 15.13 20.14
N ARG A 465 -3.12 14.58 19.68
CA ARG A 465 -2.89 13.13 19.73
C ARG A 465 -2.87 12.58 21.14
N ALA A 466 -2.26 13.30 22.09
CA ALA A 466 -2.26 12.89 23.49
C ALA A 466 -3.66 12.93 24.11
N ALA A 467 -4.49 13.89 23.70
CA ALA A 467 -5.89 13.97 24.09
C ALA A 467 -6.73 12.83 23.47
N ASP A 468 -6.52 12.52 22.19
CA ASP A 468 -7.25 11.46 21.48
C ASP A 468 -7.08 10.11 22.16
N VAL A 469 -5.85 9.74 22.52
CA VAL A 469 -5.56 8.44 23.17
C VAL A 469 -5.69 8.47 24.70
N ALA A 470 -6.21 9.55 25.28
CA ALA A 470 -6.32 9.69 26.72
C ALA A 470 -7.14 8.54 27.36
N PRO A 471 -6.89 8.22 28.64
CA PRO A 471 -7.72 7.25 29.36
C PRO A 471 -9.22 7.63 29.28
N GLY A 472 -10.09 6.65 29.02
CA GLY A 472 -11.53 6.85 28.94
C GLY A 472 -12.10 7.23 27.56
N THR A 473 -11.28 7.58 26.58
CA THR A 473 -11.77 7.94 25.22
C THR A 473 -12.19 6.74 24.38
N GLY A 474 -11.71 5.54 24.73
CA GLY A 474 -11.91 4.33 23.92
C GLY A 474 -11.16 4.34 22.59
N HIS A 475 -10.27 5.31 22.34
CA HIS A 475 -9.44 5.36 21.14
C HIS A 475 -8.13 4.59 21.31
N HIS A 476 -7.61 4.11 20.19
CA HIS A 476 -6.38 3.34 20.08
C HIS A 476 -5.45 3.95 19.03
N GLY A 477 -4.19 3.53 19.01
CA GLY A 477 -3.24 3.99 18.01
C GLY A 477 -3.39 3.24 16.69
N VAL A 478 -3.05 3.91 15.59
CA VAL A 478 -2.94 3.30 14.27
C VAL A 478 -1.66 3.79 13.61
N GLU A 479 -0.85 2.86 13.14
CA GLU A 479 0.22 3.19 12.19
C GLU A 479 -0.30 2.98 10.77
N TRP A 480 0.05 3.90 9.87
CA TRP A 480 -0.43 3.83 8.50
C TRP A 480 0.67 4.11 7.48
N VAL A 481 0.49 3.54 6.30
CA VAL A 481 1.22 3.90 5.08
C VAL A 481 0.28 3.82 3.90
N GLY A 482 0.28 4.86 3.07
CA GLY A 482 -0.49 4.89 1.84
C GLY A 482 0.37 4.45 0.64
N PHE A 483 -0.27 3.89 -0.38
CA PHE A 483 0.33 3.64 -1.68
C PHE A 483 -0.66 4.03 -2.76
N VAL A 484 -0.13 4.60 -3.85
CA VAL A 484 -0.90 4.88 -5.05
C VAL A 484 -0.18 4.31 -6.26
N THR A 485 -0.86 3.45 -7.01
CA THR A 485 -0.38 2.89 -8.28
C THR A 485 -1.21 3.48 -9.40
N ILE A 486 -0.57 4.21 -10.31
CA ILE A 486 -1.18 4.69 -11.55
C ILE A 486 -0.84 3.73 -12.69
N SER A 487 -1.77 3.57 -13.65
CA SER A 487 -1.62 2.68 -14.80
C SER A 487 -1.97 3.43 -16.09
N ALA A 488 -1.14 3.30 -17.12
CA ALA A 488 -1.29 3.97 -18.40
C ALA A 488 -0.89 3.06 -19.56
N ARG A 489 -1.32 3.38 -20.78
CA ARG A 489 -1.03 2.59 -21.99
C ARG A 489 0.35 2.87 -22.57
N SER A 490 0.96 4.00 -22.20
CA SER A 490 2.30 4.38 -22.66
C SER A 490 3.11 5.04 -21.55
N LEU A 491 4.44 5.00 -21.69
CA LEU A 491 5.35 5.69 -20.77
C LEU A 491 5.15 7.22 -20.75
N ALA A 492 4.84 7.82 -21.91
CA ALA A 492 4.59 9.26 -22.00
C ALA A 492 3.33 9.68 -21.22
N GLU A 493 2.27 8.89 -21.37
CA GLU A 493 1.03 9.06 -20.61
C GLU A 493 1.27 8.85 -19.11
N LEU A 494 2.03 7.81 -18.73
CA LEU A 494 2.40 7.56 -17.34
C LEU A 494 3.13 8.73 -16.68
N LYS A 495 4.05 9.38 -17.42
CA LYS A 495 4.78 10.57 -16.94
C LYS A 495 3.82 11.74 -16.70
N ARG A 496 2.94 12.04 -17.65
CA ARG A 496 1.91 13.09 -17.50
C ARG A 496 0.98 12.81 -16.32
N ALA A 497 0.52 11.57 -16.21
CA ALA A 497 -0.31 11.08 -15.12
C ALA A 497 0.38 11.23 -13.75
N SER A 498 1.68 10.91 -13.68
CA SER A 498 2.49 11.08 -12.47
C SER A 498 2.52 12.53 -12.01
N SER A 499 2.84 13.47 -12.93
CA SER A 499 2.93 14.89 -12.61
C SER A 499 1.59 15.47 -12.16
N ARG A 500 0.50 15.16 -12.88
CA ARG A 500 -0.85 15.60 -12.47
C ARG A 500 -1.24 15.10 -11.09
N LEU A 501 -0.91 13.84 -10.78
CA LEU A 501 -1.17 13.28 -9.46
C LEU A 501 -0.36 13.97 -8.36
N GLU A 502 0.91 14.29 -8.62
CA GLU A 502 1.75 15.08 -7.70
C GLU A 502 1.15 16.46 -7.45
N ASP A 503 0.71 17.15 -8.50
CA ASP A 503 0.13 18.50 -8.41
C ASP A 503 -1.16 18.51 -7.57
N VAL A 504 -2.08 17.58 -7.83
CA VAL A 504 -3.33 17.43 -7.05
C VAL A 504 -3.01 17.07 -5.59
N CYS A 505 -2.05 16.17 -5.38
CA CYS A 505 -1.64 15.75 -4.03
C CYS A 505 -1.05 16.91 -3.22
N ALA A 506 -0.21 17.75 -3.84
CA ALA A 506 0.44 18.87 -3.18
C ALA A 506 -0.52 20.03 -2.90
N THR A 507 -1.41 20.34 -3.83
CA THR A 507 -2.29 21.51 -3.77
C THR A 507 -3.57 21.26 -2.98
N ASP A 508 -4.25 20.13 -3.21
CA ASP A 508 -5.62 19.91 -2.69
C ASP A 508 -5.70 18.95 -1.50
N VAL A 509 -4.74 18.03 -1.38
CA VAL A 509 -4.80 16.92 -0.41
C VAL A 509 -3.86 17.14 0.79
N GLY A 510 -2.91 18.06 0.65
CA GLY A 510 -1.88 18.33 1.66
C GLY A 510 -0.84 17.20 1.75
N ILE A 511 -0.55 16.52 0.64
CA ILE A 511 0.56 15.56 0.49
C ILE A 511 1.70 16.30 -0.22
N ALA A 512 2.67 16.82 0.53
CA ALA A 512 3.76 17.63 0.01
C ALA A 512 4.65 16.87 -1.00
N ARG A 513 4.75 15.54 -0.88
CA ARG A 513 5.54 14.72 -1.82
C ARG A 513 5.08 13.26 -1.87
N LEU A 514 5.00 12.73 -3.09
CA LEU A 514 4.89 11.30 -3.35
C LEU A 514 6.29 10.66 -3.44
N ASP A 515 6.58 9.63 -2.63
CA ASP A 515 7.86 8.90 -2.75
C ASP A 515 7.73 7.79 -3.80
N TRP A 516 8.12 8.10 -5.04
CA TRP A 516 8.12 7.14 -6.14
C TRP A 516 9.14 6.02 -5.93
N GLN A 517 8.64 4.79 -6.04
CA GLN A 517 9.41 3.56 -5.78
C GLN A 517 10.11 3.04 -7.05
N ASP A 518 10.78 3.94 -7.79
CA ASP A 518 11.26 3.72 -9.16
C ASP A 518 12.25 2.55 -9.33
N SER A 519 12.94 2.14 -8.27
CA SER A 519 13.92 1.04 -8.30
C SER A 519 13.33 -0.36 -8.03
N PHE A 520 12.08 -0.43 -7.57
CA PHE A 520 11.38 -1.65 -7.22
C PHE A 520 9.90 -1.58 -7.62
N ALA A 521 9.64 -1.07 -8.82
CA ALA A 521 8.29 -0.76 -9.29
C ALA A 521 7.35 -1.97 -9.25
N ALA A 522 7.79 -3.17 -9.67
CA ALA A 522 6.99 -4.40 -9.57
C ALA A 522 6.62 -4.73 -8.12
N ALA A 523 7.62 -4.79 -7.23
CA ALA A 523 7.38 -5.09 -5.81
C ALA A 523 6.53 -4.03 -5.11
N ALA A 524 6.69 -2.76 -5.48
CA ALA A 524 5.87 -1.66 -4.98
C ALA A 524 4.42 -1.78 -5.47
N SER A 525 4.19 -2.22 -6.71
CA SER A 525 2.84 -2.49 -7.23
C SER A 525 2.13 -3.56 -6.39
N GLY A 526 2.87 -4.51 -5.81
CA GLY A 526 2.35 -5.45 -4.82
C GLY A 526 1.73 -4.82 -3.57
N CYS A 527 2.11 -3.59 -3.21
CA CYS A 527 1.51 -2.86 -2.09
C CYS A 527 0.10 -2.33 -2.38
N THR A 528 -0.34 -2.35 -3.64
CA THR A 528 -1.74 -2.08 -4.01
C THR A 528 -2.51 -3.35 -4.37
N TYR A 529 -1.87 -4.52 -4.32
CA TYR A 529 -2.57 -5.82 -4.40
C TYR A 529 -3.45 -6.06 -3.18
N PRO A 530 -4.59 -6.78 -3.31
CA PRO A 530 -5.50 -7.08 -2.22
C PRO A 530 -4.94 -8.17 -1.28
N ILE A 531 -3.76 -7.96 -0.73
CA ILE A 531 -3.00 -8.94 0.07
C ILE A 531 -2.43 -8.38 1.38
N ALA A 532 -2.70 -7.11 1.72
CA ALA A 532 -2.25 -6.45 2.95
C ALA A 532 -0.72 -6.50 3.20
N ARG A 533 0.07 -6.37 2.11
CA ARG A 533 1.54 -6.29 2.14
C ARG A 533 2.02 -4.84 1.94
N GLY A 534 3.12 -4.47 2.60
CA GLY A 534 3.75 -3.15 2.44
C GLY A 534 3.97 -2.39 3.76
N GLN A 535 3.48 -2.93 4.88
CA GLN A 535 3.79 -2.41 6.21
C GLN A 535 5.12 -2.94 6.70
N LYS A 536 5.93 -2.06 7.31
CA LYS A 536 7.12 -2.49 8.02
C LYS A 536 6.72 -3.28 9.27
N PRO A 537 7.46 -4.35 9.62
CA PRO A 537 7.24 -5.03 10.89
C PRO A 537 7.46 -4.05 12.04
N PRO A 538 6.70 -4.18 13.15
CA PRO A 538 6.86 -3.33 14.32
C PRO A 538 8.30 -3.31 14.77
N GLN A 539 8.86 -2.10 14.90
CA GLN A 539 10.12 -1.92 15.62
C GLN A 539 9.80 -2.05 17.10
N VAL A 540 9.75 -3.28 17.61
CA VAL A 540 9.55 -3.55 19.05
C VAL A 540 10.64 -2.77 19.80
N PRO A 541 10.27 -1.76 20.62
CA PRO A 541 11.24 -0.99 21.39
C PRO A 541 12.17 -1.92 22.18
N ILE A 542 13.46 -1.57 22.27
CA ILE A 542 14.45 -2.39 22.99
C ILE A 542 13.97 -2.67 24.44
N GLY A 543 13.35 -1.69 25.10
CA GLY A 543 12.73 -1.86 26.42
C GLY A 543 11.66 -2.95 26.46
N SER A 544 10.73 -2.97 25.51
CA SER A 544 9.72 -4.04 25.41
C SER A 544 10.29 -5.41 25.04
N ARG A 545 11.44 -5.48 24.35
CA ARG A 545 12.15 -6.77 24.14
C ARG A 545 12.76 -7.28 25.44
N ILE A 546 13.27 -6.37 26.26
CA ILE A 546 13.81 -6.68 27.59
C ILE A 546 12.66 -7.10 28.52
N GLU A 547 11.55 -6.38 28.55
CA GLU A 547 10.36 -6.74 29.32
C GLU A 547 9.73 -8.05 28.84
N ALA A 548 9.65 -8.32 27.53
CA ALA A 548 9.22 -9.61 27.00
C ALA A 548 10.16 -10.76 27.42
N GLY A 549 11.48 -10.49 27.47
CA GLY A 549 12.46 -11.45 27.98
C GLY A 549 12.35 -11.70 29.49
N ILE A 550 11.94 -10.69 30.26
CA ILE A 550 11.75 -10.78 31.72
C ILE A 550 10.40 -11.42 32.07
N SER A 551 9.32 -11.06 31.37
CA SER A 551 7.99 -11.64 31.55
C SER A 551 7.93 -13.10 31.09
N GLY A 552 8.65 -13.46 30.02
CA GLY A 552 8.82 -14.85 29.58
C GLY A 552 9.61 -15.72 30.56
N ARG A 553 10.40 -15.14 31.48
CA ARG A 553 11.00 -15.85 32.62
C ARG A 553 10.01 -16.01 33.78
N ARG A 554 9.23 -14.97 34.10
CA ARG A 554 8.23 -15.02 35.19
C ARG A 554 7.11 -16.03 34.96
N GLN A 555 6.64 -16.23 33.72
CA GLN A 555 5.64 -17.27 33.44
C GLN A 555 6.19 -18.70 33.59
N LYS A 556 7.50 -18.90 33.39
CA LYS A 556 8.15 -20.19 33.67
C LYS A 556 8.37 -20.42 35.16
N GLU A 557 8.60 -19.36 35.93
CA GLU A 557 8.73 -19.42 37.39
C GLU A 557 7.38 -19.54 38.11
N ALA A 558 6.26 -19.14 37.50
CA ALA A 558 4.92 -19.32 38.06
C ALA A 558 4.33 -20.73 37.82
N LEU A 559 5.03 -21.58 37.07
CA LEU A 559 4.66 -22.97 36.77
C LEU A 559 5.62 -23.99 37.42
N THR A 560 6.47 -23.53 38.34
CA THR A 560 7.31 -24.32 39.26
C THR A 560 6.98 -23.93 40.67
#